data_AF-A0A9X2MGE6-F1
#
_entry.id   AF-A0A9X2MGE6-F1
#
_cell.length_a   1.000
_cell.length_b   1.000
_cell.length_c   1.000
_cell.angle_alpha   90.00
_cell.angle_beta   90.00
_cell.angle_gamma   90.00
#
_symmetry.space_group_name_H-M   'P 1'
#
loop_
_entity.id
_entity.type
_entity.pdbx_description
1 polymer ?
#
loop_
_entity_poly.entity_id
_entity_poly.type
_entity_poly.pdbx_seq_one_letter_code
_entity_poly.pdbx_strand_id
1 'polypeptide(L)'
;MLLAIKANREYKITEDEKQKYINMGYKIAKLEEGKLIYEKVETKEDKKIVELEKENEKLKKEIEKLKKDDKKKGKKKGEGK
;
A
#
# COMPACT_ATOMS: atom_id res chain seq x y z
N MET A 1 10.76 19.62 17.33
CA MET A 1 11.64 19.69 16.15
C MET A 1 11.32 18.52 15.24
N LEU A 2 11.19 18.72 13.92
CA LEU A 2 10.95 17.64 12.96
C LEU A 2 12.25 17.19 12.31
N LEU A 3 12.36 15.89 12.11
CA LEU A 3 13.53 15.21 11.56
C LEU A 3 13.10 14.27 10.44
N ALA A 4 13.80 14.33 9.31
CA ALA A 4 13.70 13.35 8.24
C ALA A 4 14.85 12.34 8.38
N ILE A 5 14.51 11.06 8.57
CA ILE A 5 15.46 9.99 8.86
C ILE A 5 15.41 8.95 7.75
N LYS A 6 16.57 8.63 7.16
CA LYS A 6 16.73 7.56 6.17
C LYS A 6 18.10 6.90 6.34
N ALA A 7 18.09 5.62 6.70
CA ALA A 7 19.30 4.87 7.06
C ALA A 7 20.12 5.60 8.14
N ASN A 8 21.35 6.03 7.82
CA ASN A 8 22.26 6.76 8.70
C ASN A 8 22.21 8.29 8.50
N ARG A 9 21.23 8.81 7.75
CA ARG A 9 21.06 10.24 7.51
C ARG A 9 19.89 10.79 8.31
N GLU A 10 20.13 11.90 8.99
CA GLU A 10 19.14 12.68 9.72
C GLU A 10 19.23 14.14 9.26
N TYR A 11 18.09 14.72 8.88
CA TYR A 11 17.98 16.14 8.52
C TYR A 11 16.93 16.81 9.39
N LYS A 12 17.25 18.00 9.91
CA LYS A 12 16.25 18.90 10.48
C LYS A 12 15.43 19.50 9.34
N ILE A 13 14.13 19.39 9.45
CA ILE A 13 13.19 19.82 8.41
C ILE A 13 12.08 20.68 9.01
N THR A 14 11.47 21.51 8.18
CA THR A 14 10.23 22.23 8.53
C THR A 14 8.99 21.44 8.09
N GLU A 15 7.80 21.91 8.47
CA GLU A 15 6.53 21.31 8.03
C GLU A 15 6.34 21.41 6.51
N ASP A 16 6.77 22.51 5.88
CA ASP A 16 6.70 22.69 4.42
C ASP A 16 7.56 21.67 3.67
N GLU A 17 8.69 21.27 4.25
CA GLU A 17 9.61 20.29 3.66
C GLU A 17 9.16 18.84 3.89
N LYS A 18 8.23 18.61 4.82
CA LYS A 18 7.75 17.28 5.22
C LYS A 18 7.39 16.43 4.00
N GLN A 19 6.54 16.95 3.12
CA GLN A 19 6.06 16.22 1.94
C GLN A 19 7.19 15.89 0.96
N LYS A 20 8.19 16.78 0.81
CA LYS A 20 9.35 16.55 -0.06
C LYS A 20 10.16 15.36 0.43
N TYR A 21 10.46 15.30 1.72
CA TYR A 21 11.22 14.21 2.32
C TYR A 21 10.44 12.88 2.33
N ILE A 22 9.13 12.92 2.59
CA ILE A 22 8.25 11.76 2.44
C ILE A 22 8.32 11.20 1.02
N ASN A 23 8.20 12.06 0.00
CA ASN A 23 8.28 11.66 -1.41
C ASN A 23 9.65 11.06 -1.78
N MET A 24 10.72 11.43 -1.06
CA MET A 24 12.07 10.87 -1.21
C MET A 24 12.29 9.58 -0.40
N GLY A 25 11.28 9.11 0.31
CA GLY A 25 11.31 7.89 1.13
C GLY A 25 12.02 8.07 2.48
N TYR A 26 12.01 9.28 3.05
CA TYR A 26 12.44 9.50 4.43
C TYR A 26 11.28 9.28 5.38
N LYS A 27 11.58 8.74 6.56
CA LYS A 27 10.63 8.67 7.68
C LYS A 27 10.66 9.99 8.44
N ILE A 28 9.50 10.51 8.77
CA ILE A 28 9.39 11.75 9.55
C ILE A 28 9.25 11.39 11.03
N ALA A 29 10.10 11.99 11.85
CA ALA A 29 10.09 11.85 13.30
C ALA A 29 10.03 13.23 13.95
N LYS A 30 9.37 13.31 15.10
CA LYS A 30 9.37 14.46 15.98
C LYS A 30 10.30 14.16 17.16
N LEU A 31 11.26 15.05 17.40
CA LEU A 31 12.10 14.99 18.58
C LEU A 31 11.37 15.63 19.76
N GLU A 32 11.00 14.83 20.75
CA GLU A 32 10.37 15.22 22.01
C GLU A 32 11.12 14.56 23.18
N GLU A 33 11.58 15.36 24.15
CA GLU A 33 12.27 14.86 25.35
C GLU A 33 13.46 13.91 25.08
N GLY A 34 14.19 14.13 23.99
CA GLY A 34 15.30 13.27 23.58
C GLY A 34 14.89 11.94 22.93
N LYS A 35 13.58 11.73 22.70
CA LYS A 35 13.03 10.56 22.00
C LYS A 35 12.52 10.94 20.62
N LEU A 36 12.73 10.05 19.66
CA LEU A 36 12.20 10.17 18.30
C LEU A 36 10.83 9.50 18.21
N ILE A 37 9.79 10.31 18.03
CA ILE A 37 8.42 9.84 17.82
C ILE A 37 8.13 9.87 16.32
N TYR A 38 8.03 8.70 15.69
CA TYR A 38 7.75 8.59 14.26
C TYR A 38 6.27 8.85 13.97
N GLU A 39 5.99 9.81 13.08
CA GLU A 39 4.63 10.00 12.57
C GLU A 39 4.31 8.95 11.52
N LYS A 40 3.12 8.37 11.59
CA LYS A 40 2.58 7.51 10.54
C LYS A 40 2.11 8.41 9.39
N VAL A 41 2.97 8.60 8.41
CA VAL A 41 2.63 9.36 7.21
C VAL A 41 2.17 8.38 6.13
N GLU A 42 0.94 8.53 5.66
CA GLU A 42 0.48 7.84 4.45
C GLU A 42 1.26 8.35 3.24
N THR A 43 2.13 7.49 2.72
CA THR A 43 2.89 7.75 1.51
C THR A 43 2.03 7.52 0.27
N LYS A 44 2.49 8.00 -0.88
CA LYS A 44 1.85 7.63 -2.16
C LYS A 44 1.92 6.12 -2.41
N GLU A 45 2.92 5.45 -1.87
CA GLU A 45 3.04 3.99 -1.92
C GLU A 45 1.93 3.33 -1.12
N ASP A 46 1.57 3.84 0.06
CA ASP A 46 0.43 3.33 0.83
C ASP A 46 -0.88 3.45 0.07
N LYS A 47 -1.12 4.59 -0.60
CA LYS A 47 -2.31 4.76 -1.46
C LYS A 47 -2.32 3.76 -2.62
N LYS A 48 -1.16 3.57 -3.27
CA LYS A 48 -1.02 2.60 -4.36
C LYS A 48 -1.18 1.16 -3.89
N ILE A 49 -0.72 0.83 -2.68
CA ILE A 49 -0.94 -0.48 -2.06
C ILE A 49 -2.44 -0.71 -1.87
N VAL A 50 -3.18 0.26 -1.33
CA VAL A 50 -4.64 0.15 -1.15
C VAL A 50 -5.37 -0.02 -2.49
N GLU A 51 -4.94 0.69 -3.54
CA GLU A 51 -5.51 0.52 -4.89
C GLU A 51 -5.21 -0.88 -5.47
N LEU A 52 -3.96 -1.34 -5.35
CA LEU A 52 -3.55 -2.68 -5.80
C LEU A 52 -4.24 -3.80 -5.02
N GLU A 53 -4.49 -3.62 -3.73
CA GLU A 53 -5.27 -4.58 -2.92
C GLU A 53 -6.71 -4.68 -3.41
N LYS A 54 -7.37 -3.54 -3.69
CA LYS A 54 -8.72 -3.51 -4.26
C LYS A 54 -8.77 -4.17 -5.65
N GLU A 55 -7.79 -3.92 -6.50
CA GLU A 55 -7.72 -4.51 -7.84
C GLU A 55 -7.49 -6.02 -7.75
N ASN A 56 -6.58 -6.48 -6.89
CA ASN A 56 -6.37 -7.90 -6.63
C ASN A 56 -7.65 -8.59 -6.12
N GLU A 57 -8.42 -7.97 -5.23
CA GLU A 57 -9.66 -8.55 -4.75
C GLU A 57 -10.72 -8.66 -5.85
N LYS A 58 -10.85 -7.64 -6.71
CA LYS A 58 -11.74 -7.66 -7.89
C LYS A 58 -11.35 -8.78 -8.85
N LEU A 59 -10.07 -8.85 -9.23
CA LEU A 59 -9.56 -9.87 -10.14
C LEU A 59 -9.75 -11.28 -9.57
N LYS A 60 -9.53 -11.49 -8.26
CA LYS A 60 -9.82 -12.78 -7.59
C LYS A 60 -11.29 -13.16 -7.70
N LYS A 61 -12.22 -12.21 -7.50
CA LYS A 61 -13.66 -12.45 -7.66
C LYS A 61 -14.04 -12.79 -9.11
N GLU A 62 -13.45 -12.11 -10.10
CA GLU A 62 -13.68 -12.43 -11.51
C GLU A 62 -13.16 -13.82 -11.89
N ILE A 63 -11.95 -14.17 -11.45
CA ILE A 63 -11.39 -15.51 -11.63
C ILE A 63 -12.30 -16.57 -11.01
N GLU A 64 -12.83 -16.33 -9.80
CA GLU A 64 -13.72 -17.28 -9.15
C GLU A 64 -15.05 -17.45 -9.91
N LYS A 65 -15.64 -16.36 -10.42
CA LYS A 65 -16.84 -16.41 -11.26
C LYS A 65 -16.58 -17.21 -12.54
N LEU A 66 -15.52 -16.86 -13.29
CA LEU A 66 -15.15 -17.55 -14.52
C LEU A 66 -14.88 -19.04 -14.27
N LYS A 67 -14.17 -19.40 -13.19
CA LYS A 67 -13.97 -20.81 -12.80
C LYS A 67 -15.26 -21.55 -12.47
N LYS A 68 -16.25 -20.88 -11.85
CA LYS A 68 -17.58 -21.45 -11.57
C LYS A 68 -18.38 -21.64 -12.86
N ASP A 69 -18.29 -20.70 -13.80
CA ASP A 69 -18.96 -20.77 -15.10
C ASP A 69 -18.35 -21.85 -16.01
N ASP A 70 -17.03 -22.03 -16.00
CA ASP A 70 -16.34 -23.13 -16.70
C ASP A 70 -16.75 -24.50 -16.13
N LYS A 71 -16.81 -24.63 -14.80
CA LYS A 71 -17.32 -25.86 -14.15
C LYS A 71 -18.78 -26.16 -14.51
N LYS A 72 -19.64 -25.14 -14.66
CA LYS A 72 -21.03 -25.31 -15.08
C LYS A 72 -21.14 -25.71 -16.56
N LYS A 73 -20.31 -25.15 -17.45
CA LYS A 73 -20.27 -25.54 -18.87
C LYS A 73 -19.74 -26.96 -19.07
N GLY A 74 -18.75 -27.39 -18.27
CA GLY A 74 -18.24 -28.77 -18.29
C GLY A 74 -19.28 -29.81 -17.88
N LYS A 75 -20.10 -29.54 -16.86
CA LYS A 75 -21.19 -30.46 -16.45
C LYS A 75 -22.33 -30.56 -17.46
N LYS A 76 -22.68 -29.47 -18.16
CA LYS A 76 -23.76 -29.48 -19.17
C LYS A 76 -23.41 -30.22 -20.47
N LYS A 77 -22.14 -30.48 -20.77
CA LYS A 77 -21.72 -31.25 -21.96
C LYS A 77 -21.60 -32.76 -21.72
N GLY A 78 -21.78 -33.24 -20.49
CA GLY A 78 -21.57 -34.66 -20.13
C GLY A 78 -22.83 -35.52 -20.05
N GLU A 79 -24.03 -34.94 -20.00
CA GLU A 79 -25.29 -35.71 -19.96
C GLU A 79 -25.86 -35.83 -21.36
N GLY A 80 -25.25 -36.69 -22.16
CA GLY A 80 -25.66 -36.98 -23.52
C GLY A 80 -25.27 -38.39 -23.92
N LYS A 81 -25.96 -39.39 -23.37
CA LYS A 81 -26.28 -40.67 -24.01
C LYS A 81 -27.26 -41.45 -23.15
#